data_AF-A0A2K8U8G0-F1
#
_entry.id   AF-A0A2K8U8G0-F1
#
_cell.length_a   1.000
_cell.length_b   1.000
_cell.length_c   1.000
_cell.angle_alpha   90.00
_cell.angle_beta   90.00
_cell.angle_gamma   90.00
#
_symmetry.space_group_name_H-M   'P 1'
#
loop_
_entity.id
_entity.type
_entity.pdbx_description
1 polymer ?
#
loop_
_entity_poly.entity_id
_entity_poly.type
_entity_poly.pdbx_seq_one_letter_code
_entity_poly.pdbx_strand_id
1 'polypeptide(L)'
;MVARSSAHCQIEAAASDAWRRELGQAFTRVEPLLAFLGLRRDQVPTLDPEPGPFRLLVPRGFAALMRAGGPADPLLRQVLPLAAERVLTAGFRCDPVGDGPAAQAPGLLRKYAGRALLLAQGACAVHCRYCFRRHFPYGDLGTYDSRIGLALAQIQADTTLHEIILSGGDPLLLADGALGDLLARLAAIPHVRRLRLHSRLPLVLPSRITARLCALLGTVTPRPVLVIHANHARELGAAAQAGLAALGAVGVTLLNQSVLLRGVNDDAATLAALSERLFDCGVLPYYLHQLDPVQGAAHFAVSDREARGLMAALRARLPGYLVPRLVRETAGAPCKEPLG
;
A
#
# COMPACT_ATOMS: atom_id res chain seq x y z
N MET A 1 -18.53 17.42 -34.45
CA MET A 1 -19.02 17.43 -33.05
C MET A 1 -19.76 16.12 -32.82
N VAL A 2 -19.04 15.04 -32.51
CA VAL A 2 -19.63 13.70 -32.38
C VAL A 2 -20.23 13.58 -30.99
N ALA A 3 -21.56 13.41 -30.93
CA ALA A 3 -22.30 13.12 -29.72
C ALA A 3 -21.74 11.83 -29.10
N ARG A 4 -20.95 11.95 -28.03
CA ARG A 4 -20.65 10.81 -27.16
C ARG A 4 -21.97 10.40 -26.50
N SER A 5 -22.48 9.24 -26.92
CA SER A 5 -23.74 8.63 -26.49
C SER A 5 -23.90 8.66 -24.97
N SER A 6 -25.08 9.11 -24.51
CA SER A 6 -25.50 9.18 -23.09
C SER A 6 -25.37 7.85 -22.34
N ALA A 7 -25.47 6.72 -23.05
CA ALA A 7 -25.28 5.38 -22.47
C ALA A 7 -23.82 5.13 -22.05
N HIS A 8 -22.83 5.66 -22.77
CA HIS A 8 -21.42 5.51 -22.42
C HIS A 8 -21.09 6.28 -21.13
N CYS A 9 -21.64 7.49 -20.99
CA CYS A 9 -21.49 8.31 -19.78
C CYS A 9 -22.13 7.66 -18.53
N GLN A 10 -23.28 6.97 -18.69
CA GLN A 10 -23.96 6.26 -17.60
C GLN A 10 -23.20 4.99 -17.15
N ILE A 11 -22.62 4.24 -18.09
CA ILE A 11 -21.79 3.06 -17.77
C ILE A 11 -20.50 3.49 -17.05
N GLU A 12 -19.87 4.59 -17.48
CA GLU A 12 -18.67 5.14 -16.83
C GLU A 12 -18.96 5.65 -15.40
N ALA A 13 -20.10 6.30 -15.17
CA ALA A 13 -20.53 6.73 -13.84
C ALA A 13 -20.82 5.53 -12.91
N ALA A 14 -21.51 4.50 -13.40
CA ALA A 14 -21.85 3.31 -12.63
C ALA A 14 -20.61 2.51 -12.17
N ALA A 15 -19.56 2.48 -13.00
CA ALA A 15 -18.26 1.87 -12.66
C ALA A 15 -17.46 2.71 -11.65
N SER A 16 -17.49 4.04 -11.75
CA SER A 16 -16.91 4.96 -10.76
C SER A 16 -17.50 4.76 -9.35
N ASP A 17 -18.76 4.33 -9.26
CA ASP A 17 -19.44 4.09 -7.99
C ASP A 17 -19.31 2.63 -7.48
N ALA A 18 -18.90 1.69 -8.33
CA ALA A 18 -18.81 0.28 -7.98
C ALA A 18 -17.80 0.02 -6.85
N TRP A 19 -16.57 0.54 -6.99
CA TRP A 19 -15.53 0.36 -5.98
C TRP A 19 -15.90 1.01 -4.64
N ARG A 20 -16.66 2.12 -4.66
CA ARG A 20 -17.15 2.78 -3.43
C ARG A 20 -18.20 1.93 -2.73
N ARG A 21 -19.11 1.31 -3.49
CA ARG A 21 -20.08 0.34 -2.94
C ARG A 21 -19.38 -0.89 -2.36
N GLU A 22 -18.40 -1.45 -3.08
CA GLU A 22 -17.60 -2.58 -2.60
C GLU A 22 -16.85 -2.24 -1.30
N LEU A 23 -16.25 -1.04 -1.23
CA LEU A 23 -15.60 -0.55 -0.02
C LEU A 23 -16.59 -0.42 1.14
N GLY A 24 -17.80 0.09 0.89
CA GLY A 24 -18.87 0.18 1.89
C GLY A 24 -19.36 -1.18 2.41
N GLN A 25 -19.09 -2.27 1.68
CA GLN A 25 -19.46 -3.64 2.06
C GLN A 25 -18.33 -4.42 2.74
N ALA A 26 -17.18 -3.77 2.97
CA ALA A 26 -16.02 -4.38 3.63
C ALA A 26 -16.36 -4.91 5.03
N PHE A 27 -15.67 -5.97 5.45
CA PHE A 27 -15.75 -6.47 6.81
C PHE A 27 -15.08 -5.47 7.76
N THR A 28 -15.85 -4.96 8.72
CA THR A 28 -15.39 -4.06 9.79
C THR A 28 -15.42 -4.72 11.18
N ARG A 29 -15.95 -5.94 11.26
CA ARG A 29 -16.03 -6.77 12.47
C ARG A 29 -15.44 -8.15 12.20
N VAL A 30 -14.86 -8.76 13.22
CA VAL A 30 -14.13 -10.03 13.08
C VAL A 30 -15.09 -11.20 12.84
N GLU A 31 -16.21 -11.26 13.56
CA GLU A 31 -17.13 -12.41 13.51
C GLU A 31 -17.72 -12.61 12.11
N PRO A 32 -18.20 -11.55 11.40
CA PRO A 32 -18.62 -11.71 10.01
C PRO A 32 -17.51 -12.15 9.05
N LEU A 33 -16.26 -11.74 9.27
CA LEU A 33 -15.12 -12.18 8.47
C LEU A 33 -14.82 -13.67 8.71
N LEU A 34 -14.78 -14.11 9.97
CA LEU A 34 -14.56 -15.51 10.31
C LEU A 34 -15.68 -16.39 9.75
N ALA A 35 -16.94 -15.99 9.91
CA ALA A 35 -18.09 -16.69 9.36
C ALA A 35 -18.00 -16.82 7.83
N PHE A 36 -17.62 -15.75 7.13
CA PHE A 36 -17.40 -15.78 5.68
C PHE A 36 -16.31 -16.79 5.26
N LEU A 37 -15.28 -16.95 6.09
CA LEU A 37 -14.20 -17.90 5.86
C LEU A 37 -14.50 -19.32 6.37
N GLY A 38 -15.69 -19.59 6.91
CA GLY A 38 -16.02 -20.88 7.52
C GLY A 38 -15.21 -21.18 8.78
N LEU A 39 -14.79 -20.15 9.50
CA LEU A 39 -14.04 -20.23 10.74
C LEU A 39 -14.91 -19.87 11.94
N ARG A 40 -14.67 -20.58 13.04
CA ARG A 40 -15.19 -20.26 14.37
C ARG A 40 -14.11 -19.60 15.23
N ARG A 41 -14.54 -18.84 16.23
CA ARG A 41 -13.65 -18.09 17.14
C ARG A 41 -12.65 -18.99 17.90
N ASP A 42 -13.08 -20.19 18.32
CA ASP A 42 -12.27 -21.19 19.01
C ASP A 42 -11.14 -21.75 18.13
N GLN A 43 -11.32 -21.74 16.80
CA GLN A 43 -10.30 -22.17 15.84
C GLN A 43 -9.18 -21.14 15.65
N VAL A 44 -9.33 -19.92 16.20
CA VAL A 44 -8.30 -18.88 16.18
C VAL A 44 -8.00 -18.43 17.61
N PRO A 45 -7.31 -19.26 18.42
CA PRO A 45 -7.07 -18.96 19.84
C PRO A 45 -6.28 -17.65 20.05
N THR A 46 -5.47 -17.24 19.07
CA THR A 46 -4.65 -16.03 19.11
C THR A 46 -5.41 -14.73 18.84
N LEU A 47 -6.68 -14.80 18.41
CA LEU A 47 -7.45 -13.59 18.14
C LEU A 47 -7.57 -12.74 19.40
N ASP A 48 -7.47 -11.42 19.24
CA ASP A 48 -7.72 -10.48 20.33
C ASP A 48 -9.19 -10.54 20.77
N PRO A 49 -9.52 -10.87 22.04
CA PRO A 49 -10.90 -10.80 22.53
C PRO A 49 -11.42 -9.37 22.61
N GLU A 50 -10.52 -8.38 22.69
CA GLU A 50 -10.83 -6.97 22.88
C GLU A 50 -9.92 -6.13 21.97
N PRO A 51 -10.17 -6.14 20.65
CA PRO A 51 -9.30 -5.46 19.69
C PRO A 51 -9.22 -3.97 20.00
N GLY A 52 -7.99 -3.46 20.05
CA GLY A 52 -7.69 -2.05 20.31
C GLY A 52 -8.21 -1.09 19.21
N PRO A 53 -7.84 0.20 19.26
CA PRO A 53 -8.42 1.26 18.42
C PRO A 53 -8.13 1.10 16.91
N PHE A 54 -7.13 0.29 16.54
CA PHE A 54 -6.83 -0.02 15.15
C PHE A 54 -7.84 -1.06 14.61
N ARG A 55 -8.94 -0.56 14.05
CA ARG A 55 -10.11 -1.33 13.61
C ARG A 55 -9.79 -2.34 12.50
N LEU A 56 -10.61 -3.37 12.38
CA LEU A 56 -10.64 -4.24 11.21
C LEU A 56 -11.24 -3.47 10.02
N LEU A 57 -10.65 -3.63 8.84
CA LEU A 57 -11.24 -3.22 7.57
C LEU A 57 -10.69 -4.14 6.48
N VAL A 58 -11.56 -4.97 5.88
CA VAL A 58 -11.17 -5.98 4.88
C VAL A 58 -12.19 -6.02 3.74
N PRO A 59 -11.82 -5.61 2.51
CA PRO A 59 -12.69 -5.75 1.36
C PRO A 59 -13.06 -7.21 1.10
N ARG A 60 -14.31 -7.46 0.68
CA ARG A 60 -14.80 -8.83 0.44
C ARG A 60 -14.02 -9.56 -0.65
N GLY A 61 -13.61 -8.85 -1.70
CA GLY A 61 -12.75 -9.41 -2.76
C GLY A 61 -11.41 -9.90 -2.23
N PHE A 62 -10.78 -9.15 -1.31
CA PHE A 62 -9.54 -9.58 -0.66
C PHE A 62 -9.76 -10.79 0.27
N ALA A 63 -10.85 -10.80 1.04
CA ALA A 63 -11.21 -11.94 1.88
C ALA A 63 -11.46 -13.22 1.06
N ALA A 64 -12.04 -13.10 -0.15
CA ALA A 64 -12.28 -14.24 -1.04
C ALA A 64 -10.99 -14.91 -1.57
N LEU A 65 -9.85 -14.23 -1.48
CA LEU A 65 -8.55 -14.82 -1.83
C LEU A 65 -7.99 -15.70 -0.71
N MET A 66 -8.54 -15.64 0.51
CA MET A 66 -8.11 -16.41 1.68
C MET A 66 -8.62 -17.85 1.61
N ARG A 67 -7.94 -18.77 2.30
CA ARG A 67 -8.29 -20.19 2.30
C ARG A 67 -9.43 -20.40 3.29
N ALA A 68 -10.58 -20.85 2.79
CA ALA A 68 -11.70 -21.24 3.63
C ALA A 68 -11.28 -22.32 4.65
N GLY A 69 -11.71 -22.15 5.91
CA GLY A 69 -11.35 -23.01 7.03
C GLY A 69 -9.88 -22.96 7.46
N GLY A 70 -9.07 -22.04 6.92
CA GLY A 70 -7.65 -21.91 7.22
C GLY A 70 -7.32 -20.83 8.25
N PRO A 71 -7.26 -21.11 9.57
CA PRO A 71 -6.96 -20.09 10.58
C PRO A 71 -5.55 -19.52 10.51
N ALA A 72 -4.62 -20.27 9.88
CA ALA A 72 -3.24 -19.86 9.68
C ALA A 72 -2.97 -19.21 8.30
N ASP A 73 -4.03 -18.90 7.52
CA ASP A 73 -3.89 -18.33 6.18
C ASP A 73 -3.04 -17.04 6.18
N PRO A 74 -2.04 -16.91 5.28
CA PRO A 74 -1.11 -15.78 5.29
C PRO A 74 -1.77 -14.44 4.91
N LEU A 75 -2.87 -14.43 4.16
CA LEU A 75 -3.61 -13.20 3.87
C LEU A 75 -4.49 -12.81 5.07
N LEU A 76 -5.11 -13.79 5.74
CA LEU A 76 -5.88 -13.54 6.96
C LEU A 76 -4.99 -12.95 8.07
N ARG A 77 -3.79 -13.51 8.28
CA ARG A 77 -2.81 -12.99 9.24
C ARG A 77 -2.51 -11.51 9.05
N GLN A 78 -2.47 -11.02 7.81
CA GLN A 78 -2.18 -9.62 7.52
C GLN A 78 -3.28 -8.64 7.98
N VAL A 79 -4.49 -9.11 8.27
CA VAL A 79 -5.65 -8.24 8.58
C VAL A 79 -6.37 -8.59 9.88
N LEU A 80 -6.17 -9.80 10.42
CA LEU A 80 -6.88 -10.26 11.60
C LEU A 80 -6.23 -9.73 12.90
N PRO A 81 -6.96 -9.04 13.80
CA PRO A 81 -6.40 -8.52 15.03
C PRO A 81 -6.05 -9.66 16.00
N LEU A 82 -4.79 -9.70 16.45
CA LEU A 82 -4.31 -10.75 17.37
C LEU A 82 -4.00 -10.17 18.75
N ALA A 83 -4.16 -10.99 19.80
CA ALA A 83 -3.84 -10.60 21.18
C ALA A 83 -2.35 -10.18 21.32
N ALA A 84 -1.47 -10.75 20.49
CA ALA A 84 -0.05 -10.39 20.42
C ALA A 84 0.20 -8.91 20.08
N GLU A 85 -0.77 -8.20 19.51
CA GLU A 85 -0.65 -6.77 19.21
C GLU A 85 -0.72 -5.87 20.44
N ARG A 86 -1.23 -6.41 21.56
CA ARG A 86 -1.29 -5.71 22.85
C ARG A 86 0.04 -5.76 23.61
N VAL A 87 0.96 -6.63 23.19
CA VAL A 87 2.25 -6.81 23.85
C VAL A 87 3.16 -5.63 23.54
N LEU A 88 3.55 -4.89 24.58
CA LEU A 88 4.59 -3.87 24.48
C LEU A 88 5.94 -4.57 24.30
N THR A 89 6.66 -4.24 23.23
CA THR A 89 7.95 -4.87 22.93
C THR A 89 9.02 -3.79 22.85
N ALA A 90 10.15 -4.01 23.53
CA ALA A 90 11.26 -3.07 23.51
C ALA A 90 11.72 -2.79 22.06
N GLY A 91 11.97 -1.52 21.75
CA GLY A 91 12.35 -1.06 20.42
C GLY A 91 11.18 -0.80 19.46
N PHE A 92 9.95 -1.24 19.79
CA PHE A 92 8.76 -0.96 19.00
C PHE A 92 8.08 0.33 19.49
N ARG A 93 7.77 1.26 18.57
CA ARG A 93 7.29 2.62 18.88
C ARG A 93 6.13 3.06 17.99
N CYS A 94 5.46 4.15 18.34
CA CYS A 94 4.32 4.66 17.57
C CYS A 94 4.73 5.34 16.25
N ASP A 95 5.89 6.00 16.20
CA ASP A 95 6.50 6.56 14.98
C ASP A 95 7.83 5.84 14.68
N PRO A 96 7.78 4.62 14.10
CA PRO A 96 8.97 3.82 13.82
C PRO A 96 9.88 4.44 12.75
N VAL A 97 9.33 5.26 11.85
CA VAL A 97 10.04 5.73 10.66
C VAL A 97 10.37 7.22 10.70
N GLY A 98 10.05 7.92 11.79
CA GLY A 98 10.29 9.35 11.94
C GLY A 98 9.46 10.19 10.98
N ASP A 99 8.19 9.86 10.77
CA ASP A 99 7.28 10.69 9.97
C ASP A 99 7.07 12.08 10.62
N GLY A 100 6.96 12.15 11.95
CA GLY A 100 6.74 13.41 12.66
C GLY A 100 7.90 14.40 12.49
N PRO A 101 9.14 14.02 12.87
CA PRO A 101 10.32 14.87 12.68
C PRO A 101 10.60 15.24 11.21
N ALA A 102 10.11 14.46 10.26
CA ALA A 102 10.28 14.72 8.82
C ALA A 102 9.23 15.69 8.23
N ALA A 103 8.24 16.12 9.01
CA ALA A 103 7.20 17.03 8.54
C ALA A 103 7.77 18.41 8.16
N GLN A 104 7.44 18.89 6.97
CA GLN A 104 7.82 20.22 6.47
C GLN A 104 6.62 21.16 6.34
N ALA A 105 5.45 20.58 6.10
CA ALA A 105 4.14 21.22 6.12
C ALA A 105 3.09 20.15 6.48
N PRO A 106 1.84 20.53 6.83
CA PRO A 106 0.78 19.55 7.05
C PRO A 106 0.69 18.55 5.88
N GLY A 107 0.91 17.27 6.17
CA GLY A 107 0.87 16.20 5.19
C GLY A 107 2.07 16.12 4.23
N LEU A 108 3.07 16.98 4.32
CA LEU A 108 4.29 16.92 3.49
C LEU A 108 5.48 16.49 4.33
N LEU A 109 6.03 15.31 4.03
CA LEU A 109 7.14 14.71 4.75
C LEU A 109 8.39 14.66 3.85
N ARG A 110 9.53 15.17 4.35
CA ARG A 110 10.80 15.11 3.63
C ARG A 110 11.83 14.35 4.45
N LYS A 111 12.02 13.07 4.09
CA LYS A 111 13.03 12.19 4.72
C LYS A 111 14.34 12.14 3.97
N TYR A 112 14.30 12.40 2.66
CA TYR A 112 15.45 12.18 1.78
C TYR A 112 15.66 13.36 0.84
N ALA A 113 16.89 13.50 0.38
CA ALA A 113 17.23 14.47 -0.66
C ALA A 113 16.46 14.18 -1.97
N GLY A 114 16.06 15.24 -2.67
CA GLY A 114 15.46 15.15 -3.99
C GLY A 114 13.99 14.75 -4.03
N ARG A 115 13.37 14.34 -2.91
CA ARG A 115 12.00 13.81 -2.90
C ARG A 115 11.25 14.09 -1.60
N ALA A 116 9.94 14.29 -1.73
CA ALA A 116 9.03 14.43 -0.59
C ALA A 116 7.83 13.49 -0.74
N LEU A 117 7.25 13.10 0.39
CA LEU A 117 6.03 12.29 0.47
C LEU A 117 4.87 13.18 0.88
N LEU A 118 3.81 13.18 0.07
CA LEU A 118 2.58 13.91 0.29
C LEU A 118 1.47 12.94 0.73
N LEU A 119 0.96 13.12 1.95
CA LEU A 119 -0.19 12.41 2.51
C LEU A 119 -1.47 12.93 1.83
N ALA A 120 -1.77 12.36 0.67
CA ALA A 120 -2.91 12.76 -0.15
C ALA A 120 -4.24 12.38 0.50
N GLN A 121 -4.30 11.22 1.15
CA GLN A 121 -5.50 10.68 1.80
C GLN A 121 -5.11 9.94 3.08
N GLY A 122 -5.84 10.15 4.18
CA GLY A 122 -5.59 9.45 5.46
C GLY A 122 -6.28 8.10 5.59
N ALA A 123 -7.37 7.88 4.86
CA ALA A 123 -8.08 6.60 4.86
C ALA A 123 -7.34 5.51 4.06
N CYS A 124 -7.59 4.25 4.44
CA CYS A 124 -7.20 3.04 3.70
C CYS A 124 -8.46 2.23 3.32
N ALA A 125 -8.37 1.36 2.31
CA ALA A 125 -9.43 0.37 2.05
C ALA A 125 -9.23 -0.95 2.78
N VAL A 126 -8.04 -1.15 3.36
CA VAL A 126 -7.68 -2.32 4.16
C VAL A 126 -6.79 -1.89 5.32
N HIS A 127 -6.99 -2.45 6.50
CA HIS A 127 -6.12 -2.20 7.65
C HIS A 127 -5.13 -3.35 7.85
N CYS A 128 -3.91 -3.16 7.35
CA CYS A 128 -2.81 -4.09 7.53
C CYS A 128 -2.35 -4.09 8.98
N ARG A 129 -2.30 -5.25 9.65
CA ARG A 129 -1.87 -5.37 11.06
C ARG A 129 -0.39 -5.01 11.28
N TYR A 130 0.39 -5.01 10.20
CA TYR A 130 1.79 -4.57 10.16
C TYR A 130 1.98 -3.11 9.70
N CYS A 131 0.91 -2.30 9.62
CA CYS A 131 0.99 -0.93 9.13
C CYS A 131 1.85 -0.04 10.06
N PHE A 132 2.98 0.47 9.56
CA PHE A 132 3.86 1.36 10.31
C PHE A 132 3.21 2.72 10.65
N ARG A 133 2.14 3.10 9.94
CA ARG A 133 1.33 4.31 10.20
C ARG A 133 0.05 4.06 10.99
N ARG A 134 -0.11 2.88 11.61
CA ARG A 134 -1.33 2.56 12.39
C ARG A 134 -1.63 3.53 13.53
N HIS A 135 -0.60 4.24 14.02
CA HIS A 135 -0.70 5.25 15.09
C HIS A 135 -0.56 6.68 14.57
N PHE A 136 -0.52 6.90 13.25
CA PHE A 136 -0.34 8.22 12.67
C PHE A 136 -1.58 9.11 12.90
N PRO A 137 -1.44 10.33 13.44
CA PRO A 137 -2.58 11.18 13.80
C PRO A 137 -3.16 11.92 12.58
N TYR A 138 -3.80 11.20 11.67
CA TYR A 138 -4.36 11.82 10.45
C TYR A 138 -5.39 12.93 10.72
N GLY A 139 -6.08 12.87 11.86
CA GLY A 139 -7.06 13.89 12.27
C GLY A 139 -6.45 15.28 12.49
N ASP A 140 -5.15 15.34 12.79
CA ASP A 140 -4.46 16.58 13.16
C ASP A 140 -3.92 17.33 11.94
N LEU A 141 -4.05 16.75 10.74
CA LEU A 141 -3.53 17.33 9.49
C LEU A 141 -4.40 18.45 8.89
N GLY A 142 -5.56 18.73 9.47
CA GLY A 142 -6.53 19.69 8.95
C GLY A 142 -7.30 19.21 7.71
N THR A 143 -8.07 20.12 7.11
CA THR A 143 -8.90 19.83 5.92
C THR A 143 -8.04 19.53 4.69
N TYR A 144 -8.58 18.75 3.75
CA TYR A 144 -7.87 18.39 2.53
C TYR A 144 -7.39 19.63 1.75
N ASP A 145 -8.27 20.60 1.50
CA ASP A 145 -7.94 21.76 0.67
C ASP A 145 -6.82 22.63 1.28
N SER A 146 -6.93 22.91 2.58
CA SER A 146 -5.92 23.68 3.31
C SER A 146 -4.56 22.96 3.31
N ARG A 147 -4.58 21.67 3.67
CA ARG A 147 -3.37 20.82 3.72
C ARG A 147 -2.66 20.75 2.37
N ILE A 148 -3.40 20.44 1.32
CA ILE A 148 -2.85 20.29 -0.03
C ILE A 148 -2.36 21.63 -0.58
N GLY A 149 -3.06 22.73 -0.29
CA GLY A 149 -2.62 24.09 -0.62
C GLY A 149 -1.26 24.42 -0.01
N LEU A 150 -1.10 24.23 1.31
CA LEU A 150 0.15 24.47 2.02
C LEU A 150 1.29 23.57 1.53
N ALA A 151 1.02 22.28 1.32
CA ALA A 151 2.01 21.36 0.82
C ALA A 151 2.50 21.73 -0.60
N LEU A 152 1.59 22.13 -1.50
CA LEU A 152 1.97 22.54 -2.85
C LEU A 152 2.77 23.84 -2.85
N ALA A 153 2.42 24.81 -2.00
CA ALA A 153 3.21 26.03 -1.82
C ALA A 153 4.66 25.70 -1.36
N GLN A 154 4.80 24.78 -0.40
CA GLN A 154 6.11 24.33 0.07
C GLN A 154 6.90 23.60 -1.03
N ILE A 155 6.26 22.72 -1.81
CA ILE A 155 6.90 22.02 -2.93
C ILE A 155 7.35 23.02 -4.01
N GLN A 156 6.54 24.03 -4.30
CA GLN A 156 6.87 25.05 -5.28
C GLN A 156 8.05 25.94 -4.84
N ALA A 157 8.16 26.24 -3.54
CA ALA A 157 9.27 27.02 -2.99
C ALA A 157 10.59 26.24 -2.93
N ASP A 158 10.54 24.92 -2.72
CA ASP A 158 11.73 24.06 -2.58
C ASP A 158 12.12 23.41 -3.91
N THR A 159 12.97 24.11 -4.67
CA THR A 159 13.45 23.65 -6.00
C THR A 159 14.34 22.42 -5.96
N THR A 160 14.75 21.97 -4.76
CA THR A 160 15.53 20.73 -4.59
C THR A 160 14.67 19.46 -4.69
N LEU A 161 13.34 19.60 -4.75
CA LEU A 161 12.40 18.48 -4.85
C LEU A 161 12.12 18.12 -6.31
N HIS A 162 12.66 17.00 -6.77
CA HIS A 162 12.45 16.52 -8.15
C HIS A 162 11.47 15.35 -8.25
N GLU A 163 11.03 14.82 -7.11
CA GLU A 163 10.07 13.73 -7.05
C GLU A 163 9.07 13.93 -5.91
N ILE A 164 7.79 13.76 -6.22
CA ILE A 164 6.71 13.77 -5.21
C ILE A 164 6.05 12.39 -5.15
N ILE A 165 5.97 11.85 -3.94
CA ILE A 165 5.38 10.54 -3.66
C ILE A 165 4.01 10.75 -3.00
N LEU A 166 2.93 10.44 -3.71
CA LEU A 166 1.59 10.40 -3.12
C LEU A 166 1.43 9.14 -2.27
N SER A 167 1.07 9.34 -1.01
CA SER A 167 0.88 8.30 -0.01
C SER A 167 -0.14 8.78 1.03
N GLY A 168 -0.01 8.34 2.28
CA GLY A 168 -0.99 8.51 3.35
C GLY A 168 -1.44 7.15 3.84
N GLY A 169 -2.76 6.98 3.96
CA GLY A 169 -3.40 5.69 3.95
C GLY A 169 -3.32 5.09 2.54
N ASP A 170 -4.15 5.55 1.62
CA ASP A 170 -4.03 5.19 0.20
C ASP A 170 -4.49 6.34 -0.75
N PRO A 171 -3.59 6.89 -1.60
CA PRO A 171 -3.90 8.02 -2.48
C PRO A 171 -4.95 7.69 -3.54
N LEU A 172 -5.08 6.42 -3.95
CA LEU A 172 -6.09 6.05 -4.95
C LEU A 172 -7.50 6.00 -4.37
N LEU A 173 -7.70 6.22 -3.06
CA LEU A 173 -9.05 6.46 -2.52
C LEU A 173 -9.60 7.86 -2.84
N LEU A 174 -8.76 8.78 -3.34
CA LEU A 174 -9.27 10.03 -3.90
C LEU A 174 -10.18 9.75 -5.10
N ALA A 175 -11.25 10.53 -5.20
CA ALA A 175 -12.08 10.58 -6.40
C ALA A 175 -11.24 10.99 -7.61
N ASP A 176 -11.59 10.50 -8.80
CA ASP A 176 -10.82 10.77 -10.02
C ASP A 176 -10.60 12.28 -10.28
N GLY A 177 -11.60 13.12 -9.98
CA GLY A 177 -11.47 14.58 -10.08
C GLY A 177 -10.40 15.13 -9.13
N ALA A 178 -10.51 14.85 -7.83
CA ALA A 178 -9.55 15.33 -6.82
C ALA A 178 -8.12 14.79 -7.06
N LEU A 179 -7.99 13.53 -7.50
CA LEU A 179 -6.70 12.95 -7.88
C LEU A 179 -6.13 13.65 -9.13
N GLY A 180 -6.96 13.87 -10.14
CA GLY A 180 -6.56 14.56 -11.37
C GLY A 180 -6.11 15.98 -11.13
N ASP A 181 -6.86 16.73 -10.32
CA ASP A 181 -6.51 18.10 -9.93
C ASP A 181 -5.18 18.15 -9.18
N LEU A 182 -4.94 17.22 -8.25
CA LEU A 182 -3.68 17.12 -7.52
C LEU A 182 -2.51 16.80 -8.45
N LEU A 183 -2.67 15.80 -9.33
CA LEU A 183 -1.63 15.42 -10.28
C LEU A 183 -1.32 16.56 -11.26
N ALA A 184 -2.33 17.27 -11.76
CA ALA A 184 -2.16 18.40 -12.66
C ALA A 184 -1.40 19.56 -11.98
N ARG A 185 -1.75 19.89 -10.73
CA ARG A 185 -1.06 20.93 -9.96
C ARG A 185 0.40 20.58 -9.67
N LEU A 186 0.70 19.31 -9.38
CA LEU A 186 2.07 18.85 -9.20
C LEU A 186 2.87 18.86 -10.51
N ALA A 187 2.25 18.43 -11.60
CA ALA A 187 2.83 18.44 -12.94
C ALA A 187 3.17 19.85 -13.44
N ALA A 188 2.41 20.86 -13.01
CA ALA A 188 2.66 22.26 -13.35
C ALA A 188 3.90 22.85 -12.66
N ILE A 189 4.49 22.17 -11.66
CA ILE A 189 5.68 22.64 -10.95
C ILE A 189 6.95 22.25 -11.76
N PRO A 190 7.70 23.20 -12.35
CA PRO A 190 8.72 22.89 -13.36
C PRO A 190 9.87 21.97 -12.90
N HIS A 191 10.24 22.02 -11.62
CA HIS A 191 11.33 21.20 -11.07
C HIS A 191 10.87 19.79 -10.65
N VAL A 192 9.56 19.51 -10.62
CA VAL A 192 9.01 18.18 -10.31
C VAL A 192 9.06 17.31 -11.56
N ARG A 193 9.97 16.33 -11.57
CA ARG A 193 10.26 15.48 -12.74
C ARG A 193 9.71 14.07 -12.60
N ARG A 194 9.25 13.67 -11.42
CA ARG A 194 8.72 12.33 -11.14
C ARG A 194 7.54 12.40 -10.20
N LEU A 195 6.51 11.63 -10.53
CA LEU A 195 5.38 11.39 -9.66
C LEU A 195 5.34 9.90 -9.33
N ARG A 196 5.23 9.59 -8.05
CA ARG A 196 5.15 8.21 -7.56
C ARG A 196 3.92 8.07 -6.69
N LEU A 197 3.15 7.01 -6.88
CA LEU A 197 1.98 6.71 -6.05
C LEU A 197 2.26 5.41 -5.29
N HIS A 198 1.97 5.37 -4.00
CA HIS A 198 2.02 4.15 -3.20
C HIS A 198 0.59 3.72 -2.89
N SER A 199 0.13 2.60 -3.44
CA SER A 199 -1.26 2.16 -3.26
C SER A 199 -1.37 0.66 -3.12
N ARG A 200 -2.27 0.20 -2.25
CA ARG A 200 -2.63 -1.21 -2.13
C ARG A 200 -3.95 -1.54 -2.84
N LEU A 201 -4.69 -0.55 -3.34
CA LEU A 201 -5.98 -0.78 -4.01
C LEU A 201 -5.93 -1.75 -5.20
N PRO A 202 -4.90 -1.78 -6.07
CA PRO A 202 -4.88 -2.75 -7.15
C PRO A 202 -5.00 -4.21 -6.68
N LEU A 203 -4.67 -4.49 -5.41
CA LEU A 203 -4.73 -5.80 -4.80
C LEU A 203 -6.02 -6.01 -3.99
N VAL A 204 -6.36 -5.04 -3.13
CA VAL A 204 -7.47 -5.22 -2.17
C VAL A 204 -8.81 -4.71 -2.66
N LEU A 205 -8.82 -3.80 -3.63
CA LEU A 205 -10.03 -3.26 -4.24
C LEU A 205 -9.79 -3.02 -5.76
N PRO A 206 -9.56 -4.08 -6.55
CA PRO A 206 -9.15 -3.94 -7.95
C PRO A 206 -10.16 -3.19 -8.82
N SER A 207 -11.44 -3.17 -8.43
CA SER A 207 -12.52 -2.38 -9.06
C SER A 207 -12.23 -0.87 -9.09
N ARG A 208 -11.32 -0.36 -8.24
CA ARG A 208 -10.85 1.03 -8.29
C ARG A 208 -10.10 1.36 -9.58
N ILE A 209 -9.53 0.34 -10.24
CA ILE A 209 -8.76 0.48 -11.48
C ILE A 209 -9.72 0.51 -12.68
N THR A 210 -10.42 1.63 -12.80
CA THR A 210 -11.38 1.88 -13.87
C THR A 210 -10.70 2.39 -15.14
N ALA A 211 -11.37 2.28 -16.28
CA ALA A 211 -10.90 2.88 -17.54
C ALA A 211 -10.63 4.40 -17.39
N ARG A 212 -11.46 5.10 -16.61
CA ARG A 212 -11.29 6.52 -16.30
C ARG A 212 -10.02 6.81 -15.51
N LEU A 213 -9.72 6.00 -14.50
CA LEU A 213 -8.46 6.12 -13.74
C LEU A 213 -7.25 5.86 -14.65
N CYS A 214 -7.31 4.81 -15.47
CA CYS A 214 -6.24 4.50 -16.42
C CYS A 214 -6.03 5.65 -17.42
N ALA A 215 -7.10 6.21 -17.98
CA ALA A 215 -7.03 7.37 -18.86
C ALA A 215 -6.42 8.60 -18.16
N LEU A 216 -6.82 8.86 -16.91
CA LEU A 216 -6.23 9.92 -16.11
C LEU A 216 -4.73 9.71 -15.95
N LEU A 217 -4.29 8.56 -15.45
CA LEU A 217 -2.86 8.30 -15.20
C LEU A 217 -2.02 8.24 -16.48
N GLY A 218 -2.61 7.81 -17.60
CA GLY A 218 -1.94 7.74 -18.91
C GLY A 218 -1.70 9.10 -19.57
N THR A 219 -2.41 10.15 -19.16
CA THR A 219 -2.24 11.51 -19.71
C THR A 219 -1.33 12.40 -18.86
N VAL A 220 -1.03 11.99 -17.63
CA VAL A 220 -0.21 12.77 -16.68
C VAL A 220 1.26 12.75 -17.11
N THR A 221 1.84 13.95 -17.17
CA THR A 221 3.27 14.17 -17.40
C THR A 221 3.84 14.95 -16.22
N PRO A 222 4.91 14.49 -15.55
CA PRO A 222 5.71 13.29 -15.86
C PRO A 222 4.94 11.99 -15.61
N ARG A 223 5.27 10.97 -16.40
CA ARG A 223 4.63 9.65 -16.33
C ARG A 223 4.73 9.07 -14.90
N PRO A 224 3.62 8.63 -14.30
CA PRO A 224 3.62 8.17 -12.93
C PRO A 224 4.24 6.77 -12.78
N VAL A 225 4.89 6.56 -11.63
CA VAL A 225 5.29 5.24 -11.12
C VAL A 225 4.29 4.83 -10.05
N LEU A 226 3.70 3.63 -10.16
CA LEU A 226 2.85 3.07 -9.11
C LEU A 226 3.60 1.96 -8.38
N VAL A 227 3.79 2.14 -7.08
CA VAL A 227 4.33 1.12 -6.18
C VAL A 227 3.17 0.45 -5.45
N ILE A 228 2.90 -0.80 -5.80
CA ILE A 228 1.93 -1.65 -5.10
C ILE A 228 2.54 -2.31 -3.86
N HIS A 229 1.68 -2.85 -3.00
CA HIS A 229 2.10 -3.47 -1.73
C HIS A 229 1.50 -4.87 -1.56
N ALA A 230 2.06 -5.85 -2.29
CA ALA A 230 1.75 -7.27 -2.16
C ALA A 230 2.76 -7.95 -1.23
N ASN A 231 2.30 -8.82 -0.33
CA ASN A 231 3.19 -9.64 0.53
C ASN A 231 3.14 -11.13 0.21
N HIS A 232 2.14 -11.57 -0.56
CA HIS A 232 1.98 -12.98 -0.92
C HIS A 232 1.40 -13.11 -2.33
N ALA A 233 1.83 -14.11 -3.11
CA ALA A 233 1.43 -14.29 -4.51
C ALA A 233 -0.09 -14.37 -4.71
N ARG A 234 -0.81 -14.97 -3.75
CA ARG A 234 -2.29 -15.06 -3.74
C ARG A 234 -3.01 -13.71 -3.70
N GLU A 235 -2.34 -12.62 -3.31
CA GLU A 235 -2.93 -11.27 -3.38
C GLU A 235 -3.10 -10.80 -4.83
N LEU A 236 -2.35 -11.37 -5.77
CA LEU A 236 -2.37 -11.05 -7.20
C LEU A 236 -3.36 -11.96 -7.93
N GLY A 237 -4.62 -11.95 -7.51
CA GLY A 237 -5.71 -12.68 -8.18
C GLY A 237 -6.03 -12.15 -9.58
N ALA A 238 -6.96 -12.78 -10.29
CA ALA A 238 -7.30 -12.44 -11.68
C ALA A 238 -7.75 -10.96 -11.85
N ALA A 239 -8.55 -10.44 -10.92
CA ALA A 239 -8.99 -9.05 -10.96
C ALA A 239 -7.84 -8.05 -10.76
N ALA A 240 -6.91 -8.36 -9.84
CA ALA A 240 -5.70 -7.56 -9.64
C ALA A 240 -4.81 -7.58 -10.89
N GLN A 241 -4.58 -8.76 -11.49
CA GLN A 241 -3.82 -8.90 -12.74
C GLN A 241 -4.43 -8.07 -13.86
N ALA A 242 -5.76 -8.10 -14.05
CA ALA A 242 -6.44 -7.31 -15.06
C ALA A 242 -6.26 -5.80 -14.85
N GLY A 243 -6.41 -5.32 -13.61
CA GLY A 243 -6.19 -3.90 -13.27
C GLY A 243 -4.74 -3.47 -13.49
N LEU A 244 -3.77 -4.28 -13.08
CA LEU A 244 -2.34 -4.02 -13.28
C LEU A 244 -1.99 -3.99 -14.78
N ALA A 245 -2.50 -4.93 -15.56
CA ALA A 245 -2.32 -4.93 -17.01
C ALA A 245 -2.89 -3.65 -17.66
N ALA A 246 -4.07 -3.18 -17.22
CA ALA A 246 -4.67 -1.95 -17.72
C ALA A 246 -3.82 -0.70 -17.39
N LEU A 247 -3.23 -0.64 -16.20
CA LEU A 247 -2.31 0.44 -15.81
C LEU A 247 -1.01 0.41 -16.62
N GLY A 248 -0.44 -0.78 -16.82
CA GLY A 248 0.75 -0.97 -17.66
C GLY A 248 0.50 -0.57 -19.11
N ALA A 249 -0.68 -0.87 -19.66
CA ALA A 249 -1.06 -0.55 -21.04
C ALA A 249 -1.13 0.96 -21.32
N VAL A 250 -1.49 1.78 -20.32
CA VAL A 250 -1.44 3.25 -20.41
C VAL A 250 -0.07 3.83 -20.04
N GLY A 251 0.91 2.95 -19.81
CA GLY A 251 2.31 3.31 -19.63
C GLY A 251 2.74 3.56 -18.18
N VAL A 252 1.92 3.26 -17.17
CA VAL A 252 2.36 3.40 -15.76
C VAL A 252 3.46 2.38 -15.47
N THR A 253 4.58 2.83 -14.90
CA THR A 253 5.61 1.90 -14.41
C THR A 253 5.14 1.27 -13.11
N LEU A 254 5.09 -0.07 -13.06
CA LEU A 254 4.60 -0.81 -11.91
C LEU A 254 5.74 -1.46 -11.12
N LEU A 255 5.80 -1.14 -9.84
CA LEU A 255 6.76 -1.68 -8.88
C LEU A 255 6.03 -2.31 -7.69
N ASN A 256 6.65 -3.24 -6.99
CA ASN A 256 6.12 -3.78 -5.74
C ASN A 256 7.07 -3.59 -4.56
N GLN A 257 6.55 -3.09 -3.45
CA GLN A 257 7.21 -3.16 -2.15
C GLN A 257 6.48 -4.18 -1.27
N SER A 258 7.22 -5.13 -0.72
CA SER A 258 6.75 -6.07 0.29
C SER A 258 7.36 -5.74 1.64
N VAL A 259 6.77 -6.25 2.71
CA VAL A 259 7.36 -6.32 4.05
C VAL A 259 7.61 -7.79 4.37
N LEU A 260 8.76 -8.10 4.95
CA LEU A 260 9.09 -9.42 5.47
C LEU A 260 8.33 -9.65 6.77
N LEU A 261 7.42 -10.63 6.77
CA LEU A 261 6.42 -10.86 7.80
C LEU A 261 6.40 -12.33 8.20
N ARG A 262 6.64 -12.59 9.49
CA ARG A 262 6.61 -13.92 10.07
C ARG A 262 5.25 -14.60 9.89
N GLY A 263 5.26 -15.82 9.37
CA GLY A 263 4.06 -16.61 9.05
C GLY A 263 3.26 -16.10 7.85
N VAL A 264 3.84 -15.22 7.02
CA VAL A 264 3.21 -14.73 5.78
C VAL A 264 4.12 -14.99 4.58
N ASN A 265 5.37 -14.52 4.65
CA ASN A 265 6.33 -14.63 3.55
C ASN A 265 7.77 -14.77 4.04
N ASP A 266 7.96 -15.31 5.24
CA ASP A 266 9.27 -15.57 5.87
C ASP A 266 9.93 -16.87 5.38
N ASP A 267 9.67 -17.27 4.13
CA ASP A 267 10.30 -18.40 3.48
C ASP A 267 10.64 -18.09 2.00
N ALA A 268 11.73 -18.70 1.52
CA ALA A 268 12.28 -18.40 0.20
C ALA A 268 11.40 -18.90 -0.97
N ALA A 269 10.56 -19.92 -0.76
CA ALA A 269 9.67 -20.42 -1.80
C ALA A 269 8.49 -19.47 -2.01
N THR A 270 7.89 -18.98 -0.93
CA THR A 270 6.81 -17.99 -0.97
C THR A 270 7.28 -16.66 -1.56
N LEU A 271 8.46 -16.17 -1.16
CA LEU A 271 9.02 -14.95 -1.75
C LEU A 271 9.36 -15.13 -3.23
N ALA A 272 9.89 -16.29 -3.64
CA ALA A 272 10.12 -16.57 -5.06
C ALA A 272 8.82 -16.62 -5.87
N ALA A 273 7.80 -17.30 -5.34
CA ALA A 273 6.48 -17.35 -5.96
C ALA A 273 5.83 -15.97 -6.07
N LEU A 274 6.03 -15.09 -5.08
CA LEU A 274 5.59 -13.70 -5.16
C LEU A 274 6.32 -12.94 -6.28
N SER A 275 7.64 -13.06 -6.37
CA SER A 275 8.42 -12.39 -7.43
C SER A 275 8.00 -12.81 -8.83
N GLU A 276 7.84 -14.12 -9.07
CA GLU A 276 7.37 -14.64 -10.37
C GLU A 276 5.95 -14.13 -10.67
N ARG A 277 5.03 -14.22 -9.69
CA ARG A 277 3.64 -13.78 -9.87
C ARG A 277 3.53 -12.27 -10.11
N LEU A 278 4.40 -11.47 -9.52
CA LEU A 278 4.49 -10.03 -9.79
C LEU A 278 4.87 -9.79 -11.25
N PHE A 279 5.88 -10.51 -11.74
CA PHE A 279 6.35 -10.38 -13.11
C PHE A 279 5.29 -10.80 -14.13
N ASP A 280 4.56 -11.89 -13.87
CA ASP A 280 3.39 -12.31 -14.67
C ASP A 280 2.30 -11.22 -14.75
N CYS A 281 2.22 -10.37 -13.73
CA CYS A 281 1.29 -9.24 -13.67
C CYS A 281 1.88 -7.93 -14.25
N GLY A 282 3.08 -7.97 -14.84
CA GLY A 282 3.78 -6.79 -15.36
C GLY A 282 4.36 -5.87 -14.28
N VAL A 283 4.62 -6.39 -13.07
CA VAL A 283 5.12 -5.64 -11.92
C VAL A 283 6.53 -6.10 -11.57
N LEU A 284 7.46 -5.16 -11.37
CA LEU A 284 8.82 -5.50 -10.93
C LEU A 284 8.94 -5.53 -9.39
N PRO A 285 9.54 -6.58 -8.80
CA PRO A 285 9.93 -6.58 -7.40
C PRO A 285 10.92 -5.45 -7.10
N TYR A 286 10.57 -4.54 -6.19
CA TYR A 286 11.37 -3.34 -5.90
C TYR A 286 12.06 -3.40 -4.54
N TYR A 287 11.27 -3.47 -3.47
CA TYR A 287 11.79 -3.59 -2.10
C TYR A 287 11.15 -4.77 -1.36
N LEU A 288 11.97 -5.46 -0.59
CA LEU A 288 11.55 -6.26 0.54
C LEU A 288 11.97 -5.49 1.80
N HIS A 289 11.00 -4.90 2.47
CA HIS A 289 11.24 -4.16 3.70
C HIS A 289 11.41 -5.12 4.86
N GLN A 290 12.46 -4.91 5.64
CA GLN A 290 12.44 -5.35 7.03
C GLN A 290 11.25 -4.69 7.74
N LEU A 291 10.59 -5.43 8.64
CA LEU A 291 9.47 -4.88 9.41
C LEU A 291 9.90 -3.61 10.17
N ASP A 292 9.21 -2.50 9.90
CA ASP A 292 9.33 -1.29 10.72
C ASP A 292 8.85 -1.59 12.15
N PRO A 293 9.61 -1.24 13.20
CA PRO A 293 9.30 -1.63 14.56
C PRO A 293 8.14 -0.80 15.14
N VAL A 294 6.94 -0.98 14.61
CA VAL A 294 5.71 -0.29 15.04
C VAL A 294 5.06 -1.02 16.20
N GLN A 295 4.69 -0.29 17.26
CA GLN A 295 3.98 -0.88 18.40
C GLN A 295 2.74 -1.65 17.92
N GLY A 296 2.64 -2.92 18.32
CA GLY A 296 1.58 -3.85 17.92
C GLY A 296 1.87 -4.73 16.70
N ALA A 297 3.07 -4.67 16.11
CA ALA A 297 3.44 -5.55 15.00
C ALA A 297 4.60 -6.53 15.32
N ALA A 298 5.12 -6.54 16.55
CA ALA A 298 6.33 -7.30 16.90
C ALA A 298 6.28 -8.81 16.59
N HIS A 299 5.10 -9.41 16.64
CA HIS A 299 4.89 -10.82 16.30
C HIS A 299 5.16 -11.15 14.82
N PHE A 300 5.24 -10.15 13.93
CA PHE A 300 5.66 -10.32 12.54
C PHE A 300 7.19 -10.28 12.35
N ALA A 301 7.97 -9.97 13.38
CA ALA A 301 9.40 -9.72 13.21
C ALA A 301 10.16 -10.98 12.77
N VAL A 302 11.05 -10.78 11.79
CA VAL A 302 12.03 -11.75 11.30
C VAL A 302 13.42 -11.17 11.53
N SER A 303 14.38 -11.95 12.01
CA SER A 303 15.72 -11.43 12.30
C SER A 303 16.50 -11.09 11.02
N ASP A 304 17.44 -10.15 11.10
CA ASP A 304 18.29 -9.79 9.96
C ASP A 304 19.09 -10.98 9.43
N ARG A 305 19.48 -11.91 10.32
CA ARG A 305 20.17 -13.14 9.95
C ARG A 305 19.28 -14.02 9.06
N GLU A 306 18.03 -14.24 9.47
CA GLU A 306 17.06 -14.98 8.67
C GLU A 306 16.79 -14.25 7.33
N ALA A 307 16.56 -12.93 7.38
CA ALA A 307 16.29 -12.12 6.19
C ALA A 307 17.43 -12.19 5.15
N ARG A 308 18.69 -12.09 5.59
CA ARG A 308 19.86 -12.25 4.70
C ARG A 308 19.94 -13.67 4.11
N GLY A 309 19.64 -14.69 4.91
CA GLY A 309 19.56 -16.08 4.43
C GLY A 309 18.51 -16.26 3.34
N LEU A 310 17.33 -15.66 3.52
CA LEU A 310 16.27 -15.64 2.50
C LEU A 310 16.74 -14.96 1.21
N MET A 311 17.41 -13.81 1.30
CA MET A 311 17.94 -13.12 0.12
C MET A 311 18.98 -13.92 -0.64
N ALA A 312 19.88 -14.63 0.07
CA ALA A 312 20.83 -15.53 -0.56
C ALA A 312 20.11 -16.67 -1.32
N ALA A 313 19.08 -17.26 -0.71
CA ALA A 313 18.27 -18.29 -1.36
C ALA A 313 17.50 -17.77 -2.58
N LEU A 314 16.98 -16.55 -2.53
CA LEU A 314 16.31 -15.92 -3.69
C LEU A 314 17.27 -15.66 -4.84
N ARG A 315 18.47 -15.13 -4.56
CA ARG A 315 19.51 -14.89 -5.58
C ARG A 315 19.95 -16.17 -6.30
N ALA A 316 19.91 -17.31 -5.61
CA ALA A 316 20.21 -18.61 -6.20
C ALA A 316 19.07 -19.19 -7.05
N ARG A 317 17.84 -18.70 -6.90
CA ARG A 317 16.63 -19.25 -7.53
C ARG A 317 16.06 -18.40 -8.67
N LEU A 318 16.16 -17.08 -8.54
CA LEU A 318 15.49 -16.14 -9.42
C LEU A 318 16.47 -15.43 -10.36
N PRO A 319 16.03 -15.02 -11.56
CA PRO A 319 16.70 -14.00 -12.34
C PRO A 319 16.93 -12.72 -11.51
N GLY A 320 18.06 -12.04 -11.72
CA GLY A 320 18.45 -10.89 -10.89
C GLY A 320 17.42 -9.75 -10.87
N TYR A 321 16.70 -9.53 -11.97
CA TYR A 321 15.65 -8.49 -12.04
C TYR A 321 14.35 -8.85 -11.28
N LEU A 322 14.22 -10.09 -10.81
CA LEU A 322 13.13 -10.56 -9.94
C LEU A 322 13.53 -10.64 -8.47
N VAL A 323 14.79 -10.37 -8.14
CA VAL A 323 15.26 -10.32 -6.75
C VAL A 323 15.01 -8.91 -6.19
N PRO A 324 14.09 -8.74 -5.22
CA PRO A 324 13.88 -7.43 -4.60
C PRO A 324 15.09 -7.00 -3.79
N ARG A 325 15.23 -5.70 -3.49
CA ARG A 325 16.27 -5.22 -2.57
C ARG A 325 15.77 -5.31 -1.13
N LEU A 326 16.48 -6.05 -0.28
CA LEU A 326 16.21 -6.08 1.15
C LEU A 326 16.67 -4.77 1.78
N VAL A 327 15.74 -4.03 2.41
CA VAL A 327 16.02 -2.71 2.97
C VAL A 327 15.39 -2.51 4.34
N ARG A 328 15.98 -1.62 5.13
CA ARG A 328 15.45 -1.10 6.39
C ARG A 328 15.20 0.40 6.29
N GLU A 329 14.10 0.84 6.87
CA GLU A 329 13.88 2.26 7.16
C GLU A 329 14.43 2.57 8.55
N THR A 330 15.37 3.50 8.62
CA THR A 330 15.94 4.00 9.87
C THR A 330 15.66 5.49 9.95
N ALA A 331 14.94 5.92 10.98
CA ALA A 331 14.58 7.33 11.15
C ALA A 331 15.83 8.22 11.15
N GLY A 332 15.83 9.28 10.33
CA GLY A 332 16.96 10.19 10.16
C GLY A 332 18.06 9.71 9.20
N ALA A 333 18.02 8.47 8.72
CA ALA A 333 18.98 8.00 7.72
C ALA A 333 18.76 8.70 6.36
N PRO A 334 19.83 8.97 5.58
CA PRO A 334 19.73 9.69 4.31
C PRO A 334 19.10 8.84 3.19
N CYS A 335 18.92 7.53 3.40
CA CYS A 335 18.29 6.61 2.48
C CYS A 335 17.71 5.39 3.22
N LYS A 336 16.96 4.55 2.49
CA LYS A 336 16.63 3.20 2.96
C LYS A 336 17.88 2.36 2.90
N GLU A 337 18.28 1.81 4.04
CA GLU A 337 19.56 1.12 4.20
C GLU A 337 19.45 -0.32 3.65
N PRO A 338 20.25 -0.73 2.65
CA PRO A 338 20.29 -2.11 2.20
C PRO A 338 20.80 -3.04 3.31
N LEU A 339 20.20 -4.22 3.46
CA LEU A 339 20.66 -5.25 4.38
C LEU A 339 21.31 -6.42 3.63
N GLY A 340 22.39 -6.13 2.88
CA GLY A 340 23.29 -7.10 2.26
C GLY A 340 23.11 -7.31 0.76
#